data_AF-A0A7S3E614-F1
#
_entry.id   AF-A0A7S3E614-F1
#
_cell.length_a   1.000
_cell.length_b   1.000
_cell.length_c   1.000
_cell.angle_alpha   90.00
_cell.angle_beta   90.00
_cell.angle_gamma   90.00
#
_symmetry.space_group_name_H-M   'P 1'
#
loop_
_entity.id
_entity.type
_entity.pdbx_description
1 polymer ?
#
loop_
_entity_poly.entity_id
_entity_poly.type
_entity_poly.pdbx_seq_one_letter_code
_entity_poly.pdbx_strand_id
1 'polypeptide(L)'
;MMEMLPPSADILCTHPMFGPESGKHSWKDLPFVYDVVRVCNEERQKVVDDFVLIWELEQCSMVPMTSKEHDSFAASTQFITHTTGRMLAGLNLTSTPIDTKGYESLLGVIDTTIS
;
A
#
# COMPACT_ATOMS: atom_id res chain seq x y z
N MET A 1 16.09 -10.28 -5.00
CA MET A 1 15.98 -9.07 -5.86
C MET A 1 17.27 -8.26 -5.85
N MET A 2 17.81 -7.88 -4.68
CA MET A 2 19.09 -7.14 -4.57
C MET A 2 20.29 -7.80 -5.28
N GLU A 3 20.35 -9.13 -5.26
CA GLU A 3 21.42 -9.91 -5.90
C GLU A 3 21.39 -9.89 -7.44
N MET A 4 20.29 -9.43 -8.05
CA MET A 4 20.16 -9.34 -9.51
C MET A 4 20.59 -7.98 -10.08
N LEU A 5 20.84 -6.99 -9.21
CA LEU A 5 21.25 -5.64 -9.62
C LEU A 5 22.73 -5.42 -9.34
N PRO A 6 23.47 -4.75 -10.25
CA PRO A 6 24.89 -4.49 -10.04
C PRO A 6 25.10 -3.64 -8.78
N PRO A 7 26.24 -3.74 -8.07
CA PRO A 7 26.52 -2.97 -6.86
C PRO A 7 26.44 -1.44 -7.06
N SER A 8 26.61 -0.99 -8.30
CA SER A 8 26.51 0.42 -8.70
C SER A 8 25.07 0.93 -8.88
N ALA A 9 24.04 0.07 -8.83
CA ALA A 9 22.65 0.49 -8.93
C ALA A 9 22.11 0.93 -7.57
N ASP A 10 21.43 2.08 -7.52
CA ASP A 10 20.66 2.47 -6.34
C ASP A 10 19.36 1.67 -6.30
N ILE A 11 18.83 1.48 -5.09
CA ILE A 11 17.61 0.73 -4.82
C ILE A 11 16.81 1.53 -3.81
N LEU A 12 15.67 2.03 -4.26
CA LEU A 12 14.59 2.59 -3.45
C LEU A 12 13.38 1.67 -3.65
N CYS A 13 12.88 1.08 -2.58
CA CYS A 13 11.61 0.35 -2.63
C CYS A 13 10.49 1.28 -2.15
N THR A 14 9.35 1.24 -2.83
CA THR A 14 8.21 2.10 -2.50
C THR A 14 6.91 1.33 -2.61
N HIS A 15 5.94 1.67 -1.77
CA HIS A 15 4.57 1.18 -1.87
C HIS A 15 3.62 2.33 -1.51
N PRO A 16 3.06 3.02 -2.52
CA PRO A 16 1.87 3.85 -2.32
C PRO A 16 0.74 2.92 -1.88
N MET A 17 0.21 3.09 -0.67
CA MET A 17 -0.86 2.23 -0.12
C MET A 17 -2.23 2.59 -0.71
N PHE A 18 -2.24 3.11 -1.94
CA PHE A 18 -3.39 3.62 -2.66
C PHE A 18 -3.19 3.42 -4.17
N GLY A 19 -4.30 3.42 -4.91
CA GLY A 19 -4.31 3.22 -6.35
C GLY A 19 -5.22 4.22 -7.07
N PRO A 20 -5.52 3.99 -8.35
CA PRO A 20 -6.32 4.92 -9.16
C PRO A 20 -7.70 5.27 -8.57
N GLU A 21 -8.31 4.34 -7.82
CA GLU A 21 -9.60 4.57 -7.18
C GLU A 21 -9.48 5.27 -5.83
N SER A 22 -8.59 4.82 -4.94
CA SER A 22 -8.45 5.43 -3.60
C SER A 22 -7.70 6.77 -3.62
N GLY A 23 -6.81 7.00 -4.58
CA GLY A 23 -6.09 8.25 -4.81
C GLY A 23 -6.67 9.11 -5.94
N LYS A 24 -7.91 8.83 -6.40
CA LYS A 24 -8.52 9.43 -7.60
C LYS A 24 -8.58 10.97 -7.58
N HIS A 25 -8.84 11.53 -6.40
CA HIS A 25 -9.09 12.96 -6.23
C HIS A 25 -7.94 13.71 -5.55
N SER A 26 -7.18 13.02 -4.71
CA SER A 26 -6.08 13.59 -3.93
C SER A 26 -5.23 12.46 -3.34
N TRP A 27 -3.93 12.69 -3.16
CA TRP A 27 -3.04 11.81 -2.39
C TRP A 27 -2.80 12.30 -0.97
N LYS A 28 -3.40 13.45 -0.64
CA LYS A 28 -3.34 14.03 0.70
C LYS A 28 -3.73 13.01 1.76
N ASP A 29 -2.89 12.92 2.79
CA ASP A 29 -3.03 12.04 3.95
C ASP A 29 -3.02 10.53 3.61
N LEU A 30 -2.82 10.15 2.35
CA LEU A 30 -2.71 8.74 1.95
C LEU A 30 -1.29 8.20 2.25
N PRO A 31 -1.15 6.97 2.76
CA PRO A 31 0.16 6.46 3.15
C PRO A 31 1.04 6.17 1.93
N PHE A 32 2.25 6.73 1.93
CA PHE A 32 3.32 6.40 1.00
C PHE A 32 4.47 5.78 1.79
N VAL A 33 4.65 4.46 1.63
CA VAL A 33 5.70 3.70 2.30
C VAL A 33 6.95 3.67 1.41
N TYR A 34 8.12 3.91 1.98
CA TYR A 34 9.38 3.81 1.24
C TYR A 34 10.54 3.30 2.10
N ASP A 35 11.48 2.65 1.43
CA ASP A 35 12.68 2.04 2.00
C ASP A 35 13.90 2.40 1.13
N VAL A 36 14.81 3.20 1.68
CA VAL A 36 16.07 3.56 1.00
C VAL A 36 17.08 2.44 1.22
N VAL A 37 17.05 1.43 0.35
CA VAL A 37 17.79 0.17 0.54
C VAL A 37 19.27 0.32 0.20
N ARG A 38 19.59 1.01 -0.91
CA ARG A 38 20.99 1.21 -1.35
C ARG A 38 21.11 2.48 -2.16
N VAL A 39 22.00 3.39 -1.75
CA VAL A 39 22.37 4.58 -2.53
C VAL A 39 23.88 4.70 -2.54
N CYS A 40 24.49 4.81 -3.72
CA CYS A 40 25.93 4.66 -3.88
C CYS A 40 26.74 5.90 -3.44
N ASN A 41 26.17 7.10 -3.42
CA ASN A 41 26.84 8.34 -3.00
C ASN A 41 25.85 9.48 -2.69
N GLU A 42 26.34 10.59 -2.14
CA GLU A 42 25.53 11.75 -1.74
C GLU A 42 24.86 12.49 -2.91
N GLU A 43 25.50 12.55 -4.09
CA GLU A 43 24.87 13.17 -5.27
C GLU A 43 23.63 12.39 -5.71
N ARG A 44 23.69 11.06 -5.62
CA ARG A 44 22.57 10.17 -5.94
C ARG A 44 21.54 10.13 -4.83
N GLN A 45 21.94 10.37 -3.59
CA GLN A 45 21.00 10.56 -2.47
C GLN A 45 20.06 11.74 -2.75
N LYS A 46 20.57 12.85 -3.29
CA LYS A 46 19.71 13.98 -3.69
C LYS A 46 18.65 13.59 -4.72
N VAL A 47 18.97 12.71 -5.66
CA VAL A 47 18.00 12.22 -6.64
C VAL A 47 16.89 11.40 -5.97
N VAL A 48 17.24 10.57 -4.99
CA VAL A 48 16.27 9.82 -4.18
C VAL A 48 15.41 10.77 -3.34
N ASP A 49 16.03 11.76 -2.70
CA ASP A 49 15.34 12.74 -1.88
C ASP A 49 14.37 13.57 -2.73
N ASP A 50 14.79 14.03 -3.91
CA ASP A 50 13.96 14.76 -4.87
C ASP A 50 12.77 13.91 -5.35
N PHE A 51 12.96 12.60 -5.53
CA PHE A 51 11.87 11.69 -5.88
C PHE A 51 10.88 11.52 -4.72
N VAL A 52 11.38 11.33 -3.49
CA VAL A 52 10.54 11.20 -2.29
C VAL A 52 9.76 12.50 -2.03
N LEU A 53 10.38 13.66 -2.30
CA LEU A 53 9.77 14.97 -2.17
C LEU A 53 8.50 15.15 -3.01
N ILE A 54 8.38 14.49 -4.17
CA ILE A 54 7.16 14.54 -5.00
C ILE A 54 5.94 14.09 -4.18
N TRP A 55 6.08 13.02 -3.40
CA TRP A 55 5.00 12.47 -2.59
C TRP A 55 4.66 13.36 -1.39
N GLU A 56 5.68 13.97 -0.78
CA GLU A 56 5.51 14.93 0.31
C GLU A 56 4.80 16.21 -0.17
N LEU A 57 5.14 16.70 -1.36
CA LEU A 57 4.48 17.86 -1.99
C LEU A 57 3.00 17.58 -2.31
N GLU A 58 2.67 16.35 -2.67
CA GLU A 58 1.28 15.86 -2.82
C GLU A 58 0.60 15.56 -1.46
N GLN A 59 1.24 15.94 -0.35
CA GLN A 59 0.74 15.83 1.01
C GLN A 59 0.46 14.39 1.44
N CYS A 60 1.19 13.41 0.89
CA CYS A 60 1.11 12.03 1.34
C CYS A 60 1.53 11.92 2.82
N SER A 61 0.98 10.93 3.51
CA SER A 61 1.50 10.50 4.80
C SER A 61 2.78 9.69 4.56
N MET A 62 3.93 10.30 4.78
CA MET A 62 5.24 9.71 4.49
C MET A 62 5.62 8.68 5.58
N VAL A 63 5.80 7.42 5.19
CA VAL A 63 6.08 6.31 6.11
C VAL A 63 7.42 5.64 5.75
N PRO A 64 8.57 6.14 6.26
CA PRO A 64 9.84 5.46 6.10
C PRO A 64 9.83 4.15 6.91
N MET A 65 10.04 3.02 6.23
CA MET A 65 9.94 1.70 6.86
C MET A 65 10.73 0.67 6.05
N THR A 66 11.36 -0.29 6.71
CA THR A 66 12.07 -1.35 5.98
C THR A 66 11.08 -2.26 5.24
N SER A 67 11.50 -2.81 4.10
CA SER A 67 10.70 -3.77 3.32
C SER A 67 10.25 -4.97 4.17
N LYS A 68 11.08 -5.39 5.14
CA LYS A 68 10.75 -6.48 6.07
C LYS A 68 9.63 -6.10 7.04
N GLU A 69 9.68 -4.91 7.61
CA GLU A 69 8.62 -4.41 8.51
C GLU A 69 7.33 -4.19 7.73
N HIS A 70 7.42 -3.61 6.54
CA HIS A 70 6.30 -3.46 5.60
C HIS A 70 5.63 -4.82 5.35
N ASP A 71 6.41 -5.84 4.96
CA ASP A 71 5.88 -7.16 4.67
C ASP A 71 5.29 -7.83 5.91
N SER A 72 5.85 -7.60 7.10
CA SER A 72 5.27 -8.09 8.34
C SER A 72 3.90 -7.47 8.62
N PHE A 73 3.75 -6.15 8.44
CA PHE A 73 2.47 -5.47 8.62
C PHE A 73 1.47 -5.83 7.53
N ALA A 74 1.89 -5.83 6.27
CA ALA A 74 1.07 -6.21 5.12
C ALA A 74 0.62 -7.68 5.24
N ALA A 75 1.52 -8.61 5.55
CA ALA A 75 1.15 -10.00 5.78
C ALA A 75 0.15 -10.14 6.94
N SER A 76 0.28 -9.37 8.01
CA SER A 76 -0.69 -9.43 9.12
C SER A 76 -2.05 -8.82 8.78
N THR A 77 -2.10 -7.78 7.94
CA THR A 77 -3.33 -7.02 7.67
C THR A 77 -4.01 -7.49 6.38
N GLN A 78 -3.27 -7.56 5.27
CA GLN A 78 -3.76 -7.98 3.96
C GLN A 78 -4.20 -9.45 3.97
N PHE A 79 -3.46 -10.34 4.65
CA PHE A 79 -3.89 -11.75 4.78
C PHE A 79 -5.23 -11.87 5.51
N ILE A 80 -5.38 -11.16 6.63
CA ILE A 80 -6.62 -11.20 7.43
C ILE A 80 -7.78 -10.64 6.60
N THR A 81 -7.58 -9.50 5.93
CA THR A 81 -8.60 -8.86 5.10
C THR A 81 -9.04 -9.77 3.94
N HIS A 82 -8.11 -10.32 3.15
CA HIS A 82 -8.48 -11.22 2.05
C HIS A 82 -9.05 -12.56 2.53
N THR A 83 -8.55 -13.13 3.63
CA THR A 83 -9.10 -14.37 4.18
C THR A 83 -10.55 -14.16 4.63
N THR A 84 -10.80 -13.07 5.34
CA THR A 84 -12.16 -12.70 5.81
C THR A 84 -13.08 -12.45 4.62
N GLY A 85 -12.64 -11.66 3.63
CA GLY A 85 -13.40 -11.37 2.42
C GLY A 85 -13.76 -12.63 1.62
N ARG A 86 -12.80 -13.56 1.43
CA ARG A 86 -13.05 -14.84 0.73
C ARG A 86 -14.00 -15.76 1.49
N MET A 87 -13.93 -15.80 2.83
CA MET A 87 -14.90 -16.55 3.63
C MET A 87 -16.31 -15.98 3.48
N LEU A 88 -16.45 -14.65 3.55
CA LEU A 88 -17.72 -13.96 3.37
C LEU A 88 -18.30 -14.14 1.96
N ALA A 89 -17.45 -14.12 0.93
CA ALA A 89 -17.83 -14.38 -0.45
C ALA A 89 -18.45 -15.78 -0.63
N GLY A 90 -17.89 -16.79 0.05
CA GLY A 90 -18.39 -18.16 0.01
C GLY A 90 -19.79 -18.34 0.62
N LEU A 91 -20.30 -17.34 1.34
CA LEU A 91 -21.65 -17.37 1.93
C LEU A 91 -22.74 -16.86 0.98
N ASN A 92 -22.38 -16.42 -0.24
CA ASN A 92 -23.32 -15.85 -1.22
C ASN A 92 -24.22 -14.75 -0.61
N LEU A 93 -23.60 -13.85 0.17
CA LEU A 93 -24.31 -12.74 0.81
C LEU A 93 -24.88 -11.80 -0.25
N THR A 94 -26.17 -11.49 -0.13
CA THR A 94 -26.85 -10.49 -0.96
C THR A 94 -27.34 -9.34 -0.10
N SER A 95 -27.35 -8.14 -0.66
CA SER A 95 -27.98 -6.99 -0.02
C SER A 95 -29.49 -7.21 0.15
N THR A 96 -30.05 -6.65 1.22
CA THR A 96 -31.47 -6.72 1.55
C THR A 96 -32.03 -5.31 1.84
N PRO A 97 -33.36 -5.11 1.78
CA PRO A 97 -33.96 -3.80 2.08
C PRO A 97 -33.79 -3.31 3.52
N ILE A 98 -33.27 -4.14 4.43
CA ILE A 98 -33.12 -3.84 5.86
C ILE A 98 -31.68 -4.01 6.34
N ASP A 99 -30.72 -3.86 5.43
CA ASP A 99 -29.30 -3.97 5.75
C ASP A 99 -28.89 -3.00 6.84
N THR A 100 -28.08 -3.50 7.78
CA THR A 100 -27.44 -2.65 8.79
C THR A 100 -26.16 -2.04 8.21
N LYS A 101 -25.69 -0.92 8.77
CA LYS A 101 -24.41 -0.31 8.36
C LYS A 101 -23.21 -1.26 8.50
N GLY A 102 -23.24 -2.17 9.48
CA GLY A 102 -22.23 -3.22 9.61
C GLY A 102 -22.28 -4.22 8.45
N TYR A 103 -23.48 -4.60 8.02
CA TYR A 103 -23.66 -5.53 6.89
C TYR A 103 -23.27 -4.88 5.54
N GLU A 104 -23.63 -3.61 5.31
CA GLU A 104 -23.14 -2.85 4.15
C GLU A 104 -21.61 -2.83 4.07
N SER A 105 -20.94 -2.67 5.23
CA SER A 105 -19.47 -2.67 5.29
C SER A 105 -18.88 -4.05 4.94
N LEU A 106 -19.53 -5.14 5.36
CA LEU A 106 -19.11 -6.51 5.01
C LEU A 106 -19.23 -6.79 3.51
N LEU A 107 -20.30 -6.30 2.87
CA LEU A 107 -20.46 -6.39 1.41
C LEU A 107 -19.35 -5.61 0.69
N GLY A 108 -18.97 -4.43 1.19
CA GLY A 108 -17.82 -3.67 0.65
C GLY A 108 -16.47 -4.39 0.80
N VAL A 109 -16.28 -5.15 1.89
CA VAL A 109 -15.08 -5.98 2.08
C VAL A 109 -15.02 -7.13 1.06
N ILE A 110 -16.16 -7.75 0.72
CA ILE A 110 -16.25 -8.74 -0.36
C ILE A 110 -15.81 -8.10 -1.68
N ASP A 111 -16.41 -6.98 -2.10
CA ASP A 111 -16.11 -6.34 -3.40
C ASP A 111 -14.64 -5.94 -3.55
N THR A 112 -14.01 -5.49 -2.48
CA THR A 112 -12.60 -5.04 -2.48
C THR A 112 -11.58 -6.19 -2.42
N THR A 113 -11.97 -7.43 -2.12
CA THR A 113 -11.04 -8.55 -1.87
C THR A 113 -11.06 -9.69 -2.90
N ILE A 114 -12.05 -9.71 -3.81
CA ILE A 114 -12.20 -10.74 -4.86
C ILE A 114 -11.85 -10.20 -6.26
N SER A 115 -11.23 -9.01 -6.35
CA SER A 115 -10.67 -8.49 -7.60
C SER A 115 -9.40 -9.24 -8.03
#